data_AF-A0A6A6ZRB0-F1
#
_entry.id   AF-A0A6A6ZRB0-F1
#
_cell.length_a   1.000
_cell.length_b   1.000
_cell.length_c   1.000
_cell.angle_alpha   90.00
_cell.angle_beta   90.00
_cell.angle_gamma   90.00
#
_symmetry.space_group_name_H-M   'P 1'
#
loop_
_entity.id
_entity.type
_entity.pdbx_description
1 polymer ?
#
loop_
_entity_poly.entity_id
_entity_poly.type
_entity_poly.pdbx_seq_one_letter_code
_entity_poly.pdbx_strand_id
1 'polypeptide(L)'
;MLIGKQVFKMLWTEPAGQVNPGKSRNSTHFSTVLLNEQAYSEIRYFVVVRNKGSFSQCIPIQTYKGRGATKPNLNVDDHGVIHTSKTAPVLLPGEQLTKYSIRVQPDEAETLEPSSRVNYGKAYAVEHNVKVLNIGMVVENHRYLIESYFRAAMCD
;
A
#
# COMPACT_ATOMS: atom_id res chain seq x y z
N MET A 1 14.32 -7.60 9.79
CA MET A 1 14.49 -7.75 8.33
C MET A 1 13.14 -8.10 7.72
N LEU A 2 12.72 -7.38 6.67
CA LEU A 2 11.49 -7.71 5.94
C LEU A 2 11.73 -8.85 4.96
N ILE A 3 10.75 -9.73 4.76
CA ILE A 3 10.86 -10.88 3.85
C ILE A 3 10.30 -10.51 2.46
N GLY A 4 10.88 -11.06 1.39
CA GLY A 4 10.34 -10.85 0.04
C GLY A 4 8.86 -11.24 -0.05
N LYS A 5 8.04 -10.38 -0.66
CA LYS A 5 6.57 -10.56 -0.83
C LYS A 5 5.75 -10.58 0.46
N GLN A 6 6.37 -10.20 1.59
CA GLN A 6 5.65 -9.91 2.82
C GLN A 6 4.69 -8.73 2.61
N VAL A 7 3.50 -8.84 3.18
CA VAL A 7 2.54 -7.74 3.30
C VAL A 7 2.51 -7.28 4.74
N PHE A 8 2.66 -5.98 4.97
CA PHE A 8 2.76 -5.42 6.32
C PHE A 8 2.11 -4.04 6.39
N LYS A 9 1.83 -3.57 7.60
CA LYS A 9 1.45 -2.17 7.87
C LYS A 9 2.42 -1.51 8.84
N MET A 10 2.58 -0.20 8.74
CA MET A 10 3.42 0.59 9.64
C MET A 10 2.86 1.99 9.83
N LEU A 11 3.25 2.65 10.93
CA LEU A 11 3.10 4.09 11.04
C LEU A 11 4.04 4.74 10.02
N TRP A 12 3.47 5.55 9.13
CA TRP A 12 4.19 6.32 8.14
C TRP A 12 3.98 7.80 8.42
N THR A 13 5.07 8.57 8.37
CA THR A 13 5.03 10.03 8.53
C THR A 13 5.63 10.68 7.30
N GLU A 14 4.95 11.67 6.76
CA GLU A 14 5.42 12.47 5.62
C GLU A 14 5.11 13.96 5.81
N PRO A 15 5.81 14.85 5.08
CA PRO A 15 5.45 16.27 5.06
C PRO A 15 3.99 16.44 4.62
N ALA A 16 3.22 17.26 5.35
CA ALA A 16 1.79 17.45 5.12
C ALA A 16 1.43 18.11 3.77
N GLY A 17 2.39 18.74 3.11
CA GLY A 17 2.15 19.59 1.94
C GLY A 17 1.19 20.75 2.26
N GLN A 18 0.54 21.31 1.24
CA GLN A 18 -0.36 22.48 1.41
C GLN A 18 -1.82 22.12 1.72
N VAL A 19 -2.16 20.84 1.86
CA VAL A 19 -3.57 20.41 1.94
C VAL A 19 -4.00 20.26 3.39
N ASN A 20 -4.73 21.26 3.90
CA ASN A 20 -5.61 21.10 5.07
C ASN A 20 -6.76 20.15 4.68
N PRO A 21 -6.85 18.89 5.16
CA PRO A 21 -7.83 17.92 4.65
C PRO A 21 -9.27 18.16 5.13
N GLY A 22 -9.59 19.37 5.61
CA GLY A 22 -10.80 19.66 6.35
C GLY A 22 -10.69 19.17 7.79
N LYS A 23 -11.21 19.99 8.71
CA LYS A 23 -11.33 19.66 10.13
C LYS A 23 -12.31 18.49 10.31
N SER A 24 -11.87 17.25 10.11
CA SER A 24 -12.58 16.12 10.71
C SER A 24 -12.37 16.23 12.21
N ARG A 25 -13.46 16.40 12.95
CA ARG A 25 -13.54 16.49 14.42
C ARG A 25 -12.48 15.55 15.06
N ASN A 26 -11.45 16.13 15.70
CA ASN A 26 -10.33 15.46 16.38
C ASN A 26 -9.24 14.75 15.52
N SER A 27 -8.71 15.34 14.43
CA SER A 27 -7.67 14.68 13.63
C SER A 27 -6.30 14.58 14.33
N THR A 28 -6.03 13.43 14.96
CA THR A 28 -4.76 12.99 15.58
C THR A 28 -3.63 12.67 14.59
N HIS A 29 -3.77 13.10 13.33
CA HIS A 29 -2.88 12.73 12.23
C HIS A 29 -1.83 13.79 11.89
N PHE A 30 -1.98 15.02 12.38
CA PHE A 30 -1.03 16.10 12.12
C PHE A 30 -0.21 16.42 13.36
N SER A 31 1.08 16.70 13.18
CA SER A 31 1.97 17.15 14.23
C SER A 31 2.82 18.30 13.72
N THR A 32 2.94 19.35 14.54
CA THR A 32 3.96 20.38 14.31
C THR A 32 5.33 19.79 14.61
N VAL A 33 6.22 19.87 13.64
CA VAL A 33 7.59 19.34 13.71
C VAL A 33 8.60 20.49 13.63
N LEU A 34 9.89 20.14 13.48
CA LEU A 34 10.98 21.10 13.36
C LEU A 34 10.66 22.17 12.30
N LEU A 35 11.13 23.40 12.53
CA LEU A 35 10.88 24.58 11.68
C LEU A 35 9.41 25.04 11.62
N ASN A 36 8.57 24.63 12.57
CA ASN A 36 7.12 24.89 12.60
C ASN A 36 6.37 24.29 11.40
N GLU A 37 6.98 23.33 10.71
CA GLU A 37 6.36 22.59 9.61
C GLU A 37 5.32 21.58 10.14
N GLN A 38 4.44 21.11 9.25
CA GLN A 38 3.44 20.10 9.58
C GLN A 38 3.81 18.74 8.99
N ALA A 39 3.76 17.71 9.82
CA ALA A 39 3.88 16.32 9.40
C ALA A 39 2.52 15.63 9.47
N TYR A 40 2.19 14.86 8.44
CA TYR A 40 1.03 13.98 8.40
C TYR A 40 1.46 12.54 8.71
N SER A 41 0.76 11.89 9.64
CA SER A 41 1.01 10.51 10.04
C SER A 41 -0.22 9.64 9.88
N GLU A 42 -0.05 8.47 9.29
CA GLU A 42 -1.12 7.48 9.10
C GLU A 42 -0.55 6.05 9.13
N ILE A 43 -1.43 5.06 9.27
CA ILE A 43 -1.06 3.67 9.06
C ILE A 43 -1.07 3.40 7.56
N ARG A 44 0.09 3.01 7.00
CA ARG A 44 0.22 2.59 5.60
C ARG A 44 0.49 1.10 5.50
N TYR A 45 -0.06 0.51 4.45
CA TYR A 45 0.10 -0.89 4.11
C TYR A 45 1.04 -1.01 2.92
N PHE A 46 1.87 -2.05 2.89
CA PHE A 46 2.89 -2.25 1.88
C PHE A 46 3.03 -3.71 1.49
N VAL A 47 3.46 -3.95 0.26
CA VAL A 47 4.03 -5.23 -0.20
C VAL A 47 5.52 -5.05 -0.42
N VAL A 48 6.34 -5.97 0.10
CA VAL A 48 7.77 -6.01 -0.21
C VAL A 48 7.97 -6.51 -1.63
N VAL A 49 8.55 -5.68 -2.50
CA VAL A 49 8.98 -6.11 -3.84
C VAL A 49 10.28 -6.87 -3.75
N ARG A 50 11.30 -6.27 -3.12
CA ARG A 50 12.64 -6.87 -2.97
C ARG A 50 13.31 -6.36 -1.69
N ASN A 51 14.04 -7.26 -1.05
CA ASN A 51 14.89 -6.94 0.11
C ASN A 51 16.25 -6.39 -0.39
N LYS A 52 16.79 -5.39 0.32
CA LYS A 52 18.15 -4.84 0.17
C LYS A 52 18.83 -4.85 1.55
N GLY A 53 20.14 -4.59 1.60
CA GLY A 53 20.95 -4.77 2.81
C GLY A 53 20.34 -4.18 4.09
N SER A 54 20.03 -2.88 4.11
CA SER A 54 19.46 -2.18 5.28
C SER A 54 17.99 -1.79 5.15
N PHE A 55 17.44 -1.87 3.95
CA PHE A 55 16.08 -1.43 3.62
C PHE A 55 15.43 -2.39 2.64
N SER A 56 14.12 -2.29 2.43
CA SER A 56 13.41 -2.99 1.37
C SER A 56 12.78 -2.01 0.40
N GLN A 57 12.73 -2.38 -0.87
CA GLN A 57 11.86 -1.69 -1.81
C GLN A 57 10.45 -2.28 -1.70
N CYS A 58 9.49 -1.40 -1.44
CA CYS A 58 8.10 -1.73 -1.19
C CYS A 58 7.18 -0.92 -2.12
N ILE A 59 5.97 -1.41 -2.31
CA ILE A 59 4.89 -0.71 -3.02
C ILE A 59 3.68 -0.58 -2.09
N PRO A 60 2.98 0.57 -2.09
CA PRO A 60 1.92 0.83 -1.14
C PRO A 60 0.62 0.11 -1.54
N ILE A 61 -0.16 -0.23 -0.53
CA ILE A 61 -1.55 -0.66 -0.66
C ILE A 61 -2.43 0.48 -0.14
N GLN A 62 -3.42 0.88 -0.92
CA GLN A 62 -4.33 1.97 -0.60
C GLN A 62 -5.77 1.58 -0.89
N THR A 63 -6.67 2.02 -0.01
CA THR A 63 -8.12 1.91 -0.22
C THR A 63 -8.70 3.20 -0.79
N TYR A 64 -7.91 4.28 -0.80
CA TYR A 64 -8.31 5.61 -1.27
C TYR A 64 -9.57 6.16 -0.59
N LYS A 65 -9.67 5.93 0.73
CA LYS A 65 -10.86 6.20 1.57
C LYS A 65 -12.06 5.34 1.11
N GLY A 66 -11.82 4.06 0.85
CA GLY A 66 -12.82 3.11 0.37
C GLY A 66 -13.22 3.21 -1.10
N ARG A 67 -12.59 4.12 -1.88
CA ARG A 67 -12.91 4.35 -3.30
C ARG A 67 -12.19 3.41 -4.27
N GLY A 68 -11.19 2.65 -3.81
CA GLY A 68 -10.36 1.86 -4.71
C GLY A 68 -9.76 2.71 -5.84
N ALA A 69 -9.59 2.14 -7.02
CA ALA A 69 -9.00 2.79 -8.20
C ALA A 69 -9.92 3.82 -8.89
N THR A 70 -11.07 4.18 -8.30
CA THR A 70 -11.96 5.24 -8.83
C THR A 70 -11.58 6.64 -8.33
N LYS A 71 -10.59 6.77 -7.45
CA LYS A 71 -10.10 8.08 -7.00
C LYS A 71 -9.60 8.87 -8.22
N PRO A 72 -9.99 10.15 -8.37
CA PRO A 72 -9.50 11.00 -9.46
C PRO A 72 -7.98 11.09 -9.49
N ASN A 73 -7.42 11.24 -10.69
CA ASN A 73 -5.99 11.42 -10.96
C ASN A 73 -5.12 10.21 -10.56
N LEU A 74 -5.68 8.99 -10.58
CA LEU A 74 -4.89 7.77 -10.54
C LEU A 74 -4.56 7.29 -11.95
N ASN A 75 -3.32 6.83 -12.16
CA ASN A 75 -3.02 5.96 -13.29
C ASN A 75 -3.56 4.56 -13.00
N VAL A 76 -4.73 4.22 -13.53
CA VAL A 76 -5.40 2.93 -13.26
C VAL A 76 -4.54 1.76 -13.72
N ASP A 77 -3.74 1.95 -14.77
CA ASP A 77 -2.81 0.95 -15.30
C ASP A 77 -1.61 0.68 -14.40
N ASP A 78 -1.43 1.42 -13.31
CA ASP A 78 -0.43 1.09 -12.27
C ASP A 78 -1.03 0.31 -11.09
N HIS A 79 -2.34 0.03 -11.12
CA HIS A 79 -3.05 -0.53 -9.98
C HIS A 79 -3.47 -1.98 -10.22
N GLY A 80 -3.65 -2.71 -9.12
CA GLY A 80 -4.24 -4.04 -9.10
C GLY A 80 -4.94 -4.34 -7.78
N VAL A 81 -5.86 -5.31 -7.81
CA VAL A 81 -6.54 -5.79 -6.60
C VAL A 81 -5.57 -6.61 -5.75
N ILE A 82 -5.54 -6.36 -4.45
CA ILE A 82 -4.85 -7.21 -3.47
C ILE A 82 -5.79 -7.54 -2.31
N HIS A 83 -5.87 -8.80 -1.90
CA HIS A 83 -6.88 -9.26 -0.94
C HIS A 83 -6.39 -10.43 -0.08
N THR A 84 -6.96 -10.57 1.11
CA THR A 84 -6.73 -11.73 2.02
C THR A 84 -7.83 -12.77 1.97
N SER A 85 -8.94 -12.48 1.29
CA SER A 85 -10.09 -13.38 1.13
C SER A 85 -9.75 -14.61 0.28
N LYS A 86 -10.49 -15.71 0.46
CA LYS A 86 -10.35 -16.94 -0.36
C LYS A 86 -10.63 -16.67 -1.84
N THR A 87 -11.63 -15.84 -2.13
CA THR A 87 -12.02 -15.39 -3.47
C THR A 87 -11.76 -13.89 -3.61
N ALA A 88 -11.34 -13.44 -4.78
CA ALA A 88 -11.12 -12.02 -5.04
C ALA A 88 -12.43 -11.22 -4.86
N PRO A 89 -12.38 -10.02 -4.26
CA PRO A 89 -13.54 -9.14 -4.20
C PRO A 89 -13.92 -8.67 -5.60
N VAL A 90 -15.21 -8.41 -5.81
CA VAL A 90 -15.70 -7.78 -7.04
C VAL A 90 -15.12 -6.36 -7.14
N LEU A 91 -14.79 -5.93 -8.35
CA LEU A 91 -14.39 -4.55 -8.61
C LEU A 91 -15.49 -3.58 -8.19
N LEU A 92 -15.10 -2.46 -7.59
CA LEU A 92 -16.05 -1.40 -7.25
C LEU A 92 -16.61 -0.79 -8.56
N PRO A 93 -17.85 -0.28 -8.55
CA PRO A 93 -18.43 0.36 -9.73
C PRO A 93 -17.50 1.44 -10.31
N GLY A 94 -17.14 1.30 -11.59
CA GLY A 94 -16.25 2.24 -12.30
C GLY A 94 -14.76 1.90 -12.27
N GLU A 95 -14.33 0.88 -11.51
CA GLU A 95 -12.95 0.39 -11.62
C GLU A 95 -12.74 -0.35 -12.94
N GLN A 96 -11.65 -0.01 -13.64
CA GLN A 96 -11.24 -0.64 -14.90
C GLN A 96 -9.89 -1.36 -14.72
N LEU A 97 -9.75 -2.09 -13.61
CA LEU A 97 -8.52 -2.83 -13.29
C LEU A 97 -8.41 -4.10 -14.13
N THR A 98 -7.31 -4.23 -14.86
CA THR A 98 -7.07 -5.34 -15.80
C THR A 98 -6.11 -6.41 -15.26
N LYS A 99 -5.35 -6.10 -14.21
CA LYS A 99 -4.38 -7.02 -13.62
C LYS A 99 -5.06 -8.14 -12.85
N TYR A 100 -4.48 -9.33 -12.94
CA TYR A 100 -4.85 -10.45 -12.10
C TYR A 100 -4.68 -10.11 -10.61
N SER A 101 -5.67 -10.44 -9.79
CA SER A 101 -5.70 -10.10 -8.36
C SER A 101 -4.62 -10.84 -7.57
N ILE A 102 -3.97 -10.14 -6.64
CA ILE A 102 -2.97 -10.71 -5.74
C ILE A 102 -3.63 -11.20 -4.45
N ARG A 103 -3.56 -12.51 -4.20
CA ARG A 103 -4.02 -13.09 -2.95
C ARG A 103 -2.87 -13.09 -1.93
N VAL A 104 -3.21 -12.73 -0.70
CA VAL A 104 -2.34 -12.77 0.47
C VAL A 104 -2.89 -13.84 1.38
N GLN A 105 -2.04 -14.76 1.83
CA GLN A 105 -2.34 -15.63 2.97
C GLN A 105 -2.20 -14.76 4.23
N PRO A 106 -3.30 -14.45 4.94
CA PRO A 106 -3.24 -13.61 6.13
C PRO A 106 -2.60 -14.35 7.29
N ASP A 107 -1.96 -13.58 8.19
CA ASP A 107 -1.76 -14.00 9.57
C ASP A 107 -3.09 -13.91 10.32
N GLU A 108 -3.33 -14.79 11.30
CA GLU A 108 -4.67 -15.15 11.81
C GLU A 108 -5.60 -13.99 12.20
N ALA A 109 -5.05 -12.83 12.58
CA ALA A 109 -5.81 -11.67 13.03
C ALA A 109 -5.93 -10.53 12.00
N GLU A 110 -5.25 -10.62 10.85
CA GLU A 110 -5.06 -9.49 9.94
C GLU A 110 -5.78 -9.68 8.61
N THR A 111 -6.39 -8.60 8.12
CA THR A 111 -7.13 -8.61 6.85
C THR A 111 -6.90 -7.33 6.06
N LEU A 112 -7.12 -7.41 4.75
CA LEU A 112 -7.18 -6.26 3.86
C LEU A 112 -8.64 -5.93 3.56
N GLU A 113 -8.95 -4.63 3.51
CA GLU A 113 -10.28 -4.17 3.08
C GLU A 113 -10.55 -4.61 1.63
N PRO A 114 -11.81 -4.92 1.24
CA PRO A 114 -12.16 -5.28 -0.13
C PRO A 114 -11.77 -4.24 -1.20
N SER A 115 -11.65 -2.97 -0.80
CA SER A 115 -11.23 -1.84 -1.65
C SER A 115 -9.71 -1.67 -1.76
N SER A 116 -8.91 -2.55 -1.14
CA SER A 116 -7.44 -2.48 -1.14
C SER A 116 -6.88 -2.68 -2.55
N ARG A 117 -6.11 -1.69 -3.02
CA ARG A 117 -5.40 -1.72 -4.30
C ARG A 117 -3.92 -1.49 -4.06
N VAL A 118 -3.09 -2.34 -4.65
CA VAL A 118 -1.65 -2.12 -4.69
C VAL A 118 -1.33 -1.16 -5.84
N ASN A 119 -0.44 -0.20 -5.60
CA ASN A 119 0.05 0.73 -6.61
C ASN A 119 1.48 0.33 -7.00
N TYR A 120 1.63 -0.26 -8.18
CA TYR A 120 2.89 -0.75 -8.71
C TYR A 120 3.81 0.38 -9.20
N GLY A 121 3.26 1.53 -9.59
CA GLY A 121 4.01 2.69 -10.09
C GLY A 121 4.62 3.58 -9.01
N LYS A 122 4.52 3.20 -7.72
CA LYS A 122 5.03 4.00 -6.60
C LYS A 122 5.93 3.21 -5.66
N ALA A 123 7.24 3.28 -5.89
CA ALA A 123 8.22 2.63 -5.04
C ALA A 123 8.53 3.45 -3.76
N TYR A 124 8.64 2.75 -2.64
CA TYR A 124 9.10 3.27 -1.35
C TYR A 124 10.32 2.48 -0.86
N ALA A 125 11.27 3.17 -0.24
CA ALA A 125 12.31 2.53 0.58
C ALA A 125 11.81 2.46 2.03
N VAL A 126 11.80 1.27 2.60
CA VAL A 126 11.42 1.04 4.01
C VAL A 126 12.63 0.47 4.74
N GLU A 127 13.20 1.26 5.64
CA GLU A 127 14.32 0.85 6.49
C GLU A 127 13.93 -0.32 7.40
N HIS A 128 14.85 -1.25 7.65
CA HIS A 128 14.56 -2.44 8.47
C HIS A 128 14.52 -2.17 9.98
N ASN A 129 14.87 -0.96 10.42
CA ASN A 129 14.84 -0.55 11.83
C ASN A 129 13.48 0.03 12.26
N VAL A 130 12.49 0.11 11.37
CA VAL A 130 11.15 0.61 11.68
C VAL A 130 10.27 -0.50 12.26
N LYS A 131 9.32 -0.11 13.12
CA LYS A 131 8.31 -1.03 13.63
C LYS A 131 7.27 -1.29 12.56
N VAL A 132 7.05 -2.56 12.25
CA VAL A 132 6.01 -3.03 11.32
C VAL A 132 5.12 -4.05 12.02
N LEU A 133 3.88 -4.14 11.56
CA LEU A 133 2.98 -5.23 11.89
C LEU A 133 2.78 -6.09 10.65
N ASN A 134 2.99 -7.41 10.77
CA ASN A 134 2.81 -8.34 9.66
C ASN A 134 1.32 -8.56 9.36
N ILE A 135 0.93 -8.44 8.09
CA ILE A 135 -0.43 -8.77 7.62
C ILE A 135 -0.48 -10.18 7.07
N GLY A 136 0.60 -10.63 6.44
CA GLY A 136 0.69 -11.96 5.85
C GLY A 136 1.67 -12.02 4.69
N MET A 137 1.50 -13.03 3.83
CA MET A 137 2.41 -13.32 2.74
C MET A 137 1.65 -13.48 1.43
N VAL A 138 2.14 -12.89 0.33
CA VAL A 138 1.58 -13.18 -1.00
C VAL A 138 1.71 -14.69 -1.29
N VAL A 139 0.62 -15.30 -1.75
CA VAL A 139 0.58 -16.74 -2.07
C VAL A 139 1.60 -17.08 -3.14
N GLU A 140 2.22 -18.26 -3.05
CA GLU A 140 3.39 -18.66 -3.86
C GLU A 140 3.20 -18.38 -5.36
N ASN A 141 2.08 -18.83 -5.93
CA ASN A 141 1.76 -18.70 -7.34
C ASN A 141 1.43 -17.27 -7.80
N HIS A 142 1.35 -16.28 -6.91
CA HIS A 142 1.15 -14.87 -7.27
C HIS A 142 2.41 -14.02 -7.04
N ARG A 143 3.46 -14.57 -6.40
CA ARG A 143 4.66 -13.81 -6.02
C ARG A 143 5.38 -13.18 -7.21
N TYR A 144 5.45 -13.88 -8.34
CA TYR A 144 6.08 -13.39 -9.56
C TYR A 144 5.34 -12.18 -10.15
N LEU A 145 4.01 -12.09 -9.97
CA LEU A 145 3.20 -10.98 -10.46
C LEU A 145 3.58 -9.66 -9.81
N ILE A 146 4.01 -9.67 -8.54
CA ILE A 146 4.50 -8.46 -7.87
C ILE A 146 5.67 -7.85 -8.62
N GLU A 147 6.63 -8.65 -9.07
CA GLU A 147 7.80 -8.14 -9.81
C GLU A 147 7.46 -7.78 -11.24
N SER A 148 6.65 -8.60 -11.91
CA SER A 148 6.23 -8.36 -13.28
C SER A 148 5.45 -7.05 -13.40
N TYR A 149 4.46 -6.83 -12.55
CA TYR A 149 3.67 -5.60 -12.56
C TYR A 149 4.45 -4.38 -12.07
N PHE A 150 5.30 -4.54 -11.05
CA PHE A 150 6.20 -3.46 -10.61
C PHE A 150 7.15 -3.03 -11.72
N ARG A 151 7.76 -3.98 -12.43
CA ARG A 151 8.68 -3.66 -13.54
C ARG A 151 7.93 -2.97 -14.68
N ALA A 152 6.75 -3.46 -15.06
CA ALA A 152 5.95 -2.83 -16.11
C ALA A 152 5.64 -1.36 -15.77
N ALA A 153 5.09 -1.10 -14.57
CA ALA A 153 4.70 0.23 -14.13
C ALA A 153 5.86 1.23 -13.91
N MET A 154 7.10 0.76 -13.80
CA MET A 154 8.28 1.61 -13.57
C MET A 154 9.10 1.85 -14.84
N CYS A 155 8.75 1.22 -15.96
CA CYS A 155 9.42 1.36 -17.25
C CYS A 155 8.70 2.30 -18.22
N ASP A 156 7.48 2.71 -17.89
CA ASP A 156 6.69 3.74 -18.60
C ASP A 156 6.96 5.14 -18.01
#